data_AF-A0A2W0BE75-F1
#
_entry.id   AF-A0A2W0BE75-F1
#
_cell.length_a   1.000
_cell.length_b   1.000
_cell.length_c   1.000
_cell.angle_alpha   90.00
_cell.angle_beta   90.00
_cell.angle_gamma   90.00
#
_symmetry.space_group_name_H-M   'P 1'
#
loop_
_entity.id
_entity.type
_entity.pdbx_description
1 polymer ?
#
loop_
_entity_poly.entity_id
_entity_poly.type
_entity_poly.pdbx_seq_one_letter_code
_entity_poly.pdbx_strand_id
1 'polypeptide(L)'
;PLLYFSYHIMAGLGTMFIAVMSLAIFFLWRKELFEMRWLLWIIMLCLPFPYIANTAGWLTAEVGRQPWLVYGLMRTSVGYSSNVSAGNGLFTLLGFMGLYAFLAIFFLFLVHREIDHGPTLHPNVEPQPITVSGD
;
A
#
# COMPACT_ATOMS: atom_id res chain seq x y z
N PRO A 1 6.61 -15.59 16.95
CA PRO A 1 7.48 -14.41 16.71
C PRO A 1 7.02 -13.58 15.50
N LEU A 2 6.84 -14.18 14.31
CA LEU A 2 6.42 -13.47 13.09
C LEU A 2 5.13 -12.65 13.30
N LEU A 3 4.08 -13.30 13.85
CA LEU A 3 2.80 -12.65 14.14
C LEU A 3 2.92 -11.42 15.04
N TYR A 4 3.75 -11.51 16.08
CA TYR A 4 3.98 -10.39 16.98
C TYR A 4 4.58 -9.20 16.22
N PHE A 5 5.64 -9.41 15.44
CA PHE A 5 6.27 -8.33 14.68
C PHE A 5 5.34 -7.75 13.61
N SER A 6 4.64 -8.60 12.85
CA SER A 6 3.70 -8.15 11.82
C SER A 6 2.56 -7.30 12.40
N TYR A 7 2.01 -7.71 13.54
CA TYR A 7 0.97 -6.94 14.24
C TYR A 7 1.49 -5.57 14.71
N HIS A 8 2.67 -5.52 15.33
CA HIS A 8 3.24 -4.26 15.83
C HIS A 8 3.63 -3.31 14.71
N ILE A 9 4.15 -3.82 13.58
CA ILE A 9 4.44 -2.99 12.40
C ILE A 9 3.15 -2.41 11.83
N MET A 10 2.11 -3.23 11.67
CA MET A 10 0.81 -2.78 11.18
C MET A 10 0.20 -1.71 12.11
N ALA A 11 0.12 -1.99 13.41
CA ALA A 11 -0.47 -1.08 14.39
C ALA A 11 0.35 0.21 14.52
N GLY A 12 1.67 0.10 14.57
CA GLY A 12 2.59 1.25 14.64
C GLY A 12 2.44 2.18 13.44
N LEU A 13 2.48 1.64 12.22
CA LEU A 13 2.26 2.43 11.01
C LEU A 13 0.86 3.02 10.94
N GLY A 14 -0.17 2.27 11.34
CA GLY A 14 -1.55 2.77 11.41
C GLY A 14 -1.70 3.98 12.34
N THR A 15 -1.15 3.89 13.56
CA THR A 15 -1.17 5.03 14.51
C THR A 15 -0.37 6.23 14.01
N MET A 16 0.77 5.98 13.33
CA MET A 16 1.58 7.03 12.72
C MET A 16 0.81 7.75 11.60
N PHE A 17 0.09 7.02 10.73
CA PHE A 17 -0.75 7.64 9.70
C PHE A 17 -1.87 8.49 10.28
N ILE A 18 -2.53 8.01 11.35
CA ILE A 18 -3.56 8.80 12.02
C ILE A 18 -2.97 10.11 12.52
N ALA A 19 -1.82 10.07 13.21
CA ALA A 19 -1.16 11.28 13.72
C ALA A 19 -0.78 12.26 12.60
N VAL A 20 -0.16 11.77 11.52
CA VAL A 20 0.28 12.61 10.38
C VAL A 20 -0.94 13.20 9.65
N MET A 21 -1.99 12.42 9.41
CA MET A 21 -3.21 12.89 8.74
C MET A 21 -4.00 13.86 9.61
N SER A 22 -4.11 13.62 10.92
CA SER A 22 -4.73 14.59 11.84
C SER A 22 -4.00 15.92 11.84
N LEU A 23 -2.66 15.90 11.84
CA LEU A 23 -1.84 17.11 11.74
C LEU A 23 -2.04 17.81 10.38
N ALA A 24 -2.08 17.06 9.29
CA ALA A 24 -2.33 17.59 7.95
C ALA A 24 -3.70 18.26 7.85
N ILE A 25 -4.75 17.64 8.39
CA ILE A 25 -6.11 18.21 8.43
C ILE A 25 -6.14 19.48 9.27
N PHE A 26 -5.46 19.50 10.42
CA PHE A 26 -5.37 20.68 11.27
C PHE A 26 -4.73 21.87 10.54
N PHE A 27 -3.59 21.67 9.86
CA PHE A 27 -2.95 22.72 9.07
C PHE A 27 -3.74 23.08 7.80
N LEU A 28 -4.49 22.12 7.23
CA LEU A 28 -5.39 22.39 6.11
C LEU A 28 -6.52 23.35 6.53
N TRP A 29 -7.10 23.14 7.71
CA TRP A 29 -8.13 24.02 8.26
C TRP A 29 -7.62 25.43 8.55
N ARG A 30 -6.32 25.57 8.87
CA ARG A 30 -5.66 26.87 9.03
C ARG A 30 -5.18 27.48 7.71
N LYS A 31 -5.39 26.80 6.57
CA LYS A 31 -4.92 27.18 5.23
C LYS A 31 -3.40 27.31 5.06
N GLU A 32 -2.61 26.93 6.06
CA GLU A 32 -1.13 27.01 6.05
C GLU A 32 -0.45 25.71 5.57
N LEU A 33 -1.22 24.67 5.24
CA LEU A 33 -0.66 23.36 4.87
C LEU A 33 0.36 23.43 3.73
N PHE A 34 0.09 24.28 2.73
CA PHE A 34 0.94 24.42 1.56
C PHE A 34 2.23 25.22 1.81
N GLU A 35 2.29 25.98 2.91
CA GLU A 35 3.50 26.71 3.31
C GLU A 35 4.45 25.82 4.14
N MET A 36 3.91 24.81 4.81
CA MET A 36 4.64 23.92 5.72
C MET A 36 5.38 22.79 4.97
N ARG A 37 6.48 23.15 4.29
CA ARG A 37 7.29 22.23 3.46
C ARG A 37 7.68 20.93 4.18
N TRP A 38 7.98 20.97 5.49
CA TRP A 38 8.36 19.78 6.25
C TRP A 38 7.26 18.70 6.27
N LEU A 39 5.99 19.11 6.23
CA LEU A 39 4.81 18.26 6.43
C LEU A 39 4.46 17.62 5.10
N LEU A 40 4.56 18.40 4.02
CA LEU A 40 4.50 17.90 2.65
C LEU A 40 5.57 16.84 2.38
N TRP A 41 6.81 17.05 2.86
CA TRP A 41 7.87 16.03 2.78
C TRP A 41 7.52 14.75 3.55
N ILE A 42 7.00 14.86 4.77
CA ILE A 42 6.57 13.71 5.56
C ILE A 42 5.46 12.94 4.82
N ILE A 43 4.45 13.64 4.30
CA ILE A 43 3.34 13.03 3.56
C ILE A 43 3.84 12.34 2.29
N MET A 44 4.76 12.97 1.56
CA MET A 44 5.37 12.38 0.36
C MET A 44 6.15 11.10 0.71
N LEU A 45 6.95 11.13 1.78
CA LEU A 45 7.68 9.96 2.26
C LEU A 45 6.77 8.88 2.82
N CYS A 46 5.52 9.19 3.18
CA CYS A 46 4.55 8.18 3.62
C CYS A 46 4.09 7.26 2.49
N LEU A 47 4.26 7.60 1.21
CA LEU A 47 3.73 6.84 0.06
C LEU A 47 3.98 5.30 0.09
N PRO A 48 5.19 4.78 0.40
CA PRO A 48 5.42 3.33 0.45
C PRO A 48 4.89 2.65 1.72
N PHE A 49 4.70 3.38 2.82
CA PHE A 49 4.40 2.78 4.12
C PHE A 49 3.01 2.12 4.21
N PRO A 50 1.93 2.66 3.58
CA PRO A 50 0.64 1.98 3.53
C PRO A 50 0.69 0.59 2.91
N TYR A 51 1.53 0.39 1.88
CA TYR A 51 1.72 -0.93 1.28
C TYR A 51 2.31 -1.92 2.30
N ILE A 52 3.32 -1.50 3.06
CA ILE A 52 3.94 -2.32 4.12
C ILE A 52 2.92 -2.65 5.22
N ALA A 53 2.18 -1.64 5.69
CA ALA A 53 1.17 -1.83 6.73
C ALA A 53 0.07 -2.80 6.28
N ASN A 54 -0.39 -2.69 5.03
CA ASN A 54 -1.39 -3.58 4.46
C ASN A 54 -0.88 -5.03 4.35
N THR A 55 0.33 -5.24 3.83
CA THR A 55 0.93 -6.58 3.76
C THR A 55 1.14 -7.19 5.15
N ALA A 56 1.57 -6.38 6.12
CA ALA A 56 1.72 -6.84 7.51
C ALA A 56 0.37 -7.20 8.17
N GLY A 57 -0.70 -6.45 7.85
CA GLY A 57 -2.05 -6.76 8.32
C GLY A 57 -2.60 -8.06 7.74
N TRP A 58 -2.46 -8.27 6.43
CA TRP A 58 -2.81 -9.54 5.79
C TRP A 58 -2.02 -10.71 6.37
N LEU A 59 -0.71 -10.54 6.58
CA LEU A 59 0.13 -11.57 7.19
C LEU A 59 -0.34 -11.91 8.61
N THR A 60 -0.71 -10.90 9.40
CA THR A 60 -1.24 -11.10 10.76
C THR A 60 -2.56 -11.87 10.74
N ALA A 61 -3.47 -11.54 9.83
CA ALA A 61 -4.75 -12.22 9.68
C ALA A 61 -4.59 -13.69 9.21
N GLU A 62 -3.78 -13.92 8.17
CA GLU A 62 -3.60 -15.25 7.57
C GLU A 62 -2.80 -16.18 8.46
N VAL A 63 -1.67 -15.71 9.00
CA VAL A 63 -0.84 -16.53 9.89
C VAL A 63 -1.54 -16.69 11.24
N GLY A 64 -2.37 -15.73 11.67
CA GLY A 64 -3.10 -15.79 12.93
C GLY A 64 -4.19 -16.86 12.92
N ARG A 65 -4.70 -17.19 11.73
CA ARG A 65 -5.70 -18.25 11.53
C ARG A 65 -5.07 -19.66 11.48
N GLN A 66 -3.77 -19.79 11.22
CA GLN A 66 -3.09 -21.08 11.24
C GLN A 66 -3.24 -21.74 12.64
N PRO A 67 -3.51 -23.06 12.73
CA PRO A 67 -3.41 -24.09 11.69
C PRO A 67 -4.73 -24.35 10.93
N TRP A 68 -5.70 -23.45 11.01
CA TRP A 68 -7.02 -23.63 10.43
C TRP A 68 -7.14 -22.92 9.08
N LEU A 69 -7.78 -23.59 8.13
CA LEU A 69 -8.23 -22.98 6.87
C LEU A 69 -9.69 -22.52 7.04
N VAL A 70 -10.54 -23.40 7.59
CA VAL A 70 -11.88 -23.05 8.10
C VAL A 70 -11.91 -23.44 9.57
N TYR A 71 -12.17 -22.45 10.43
CA TYR A 71 -12.11 -22.63 11.87
C TYR A 71 -13.03 -23.76 12.34
N GLY A 72 -12.48 -24.74 13.04
CA GLY A 72 -13.24 -25.89 13.56
C GLY A 72 -13.67 -26.94 12.52
N LEU A 73 -13.50 -26.68 11.21
CA LEU A 73 -13.89 -27.62 10.15
C LEU A 73 -12.68 -28.22 9.42
N MET A 74 -11.77 -27.37 8.93
CA MET A 74 -10.70 -27.81 8.02
C MET A 74 -9.35 -27.22 8.42
N ARG A 75 -8.36 -28.10 8.57
CA ARG A 75 -6.97 -27.71 8.84
C ARG A 75 -6.21 -27.43 7.56
N THR A 76 -5.22 -26.54 7.62
CA THR A 76 -4.36 -26.21 6.47
C THR A 76 -3.62 -27.44 5.94
N SER A 77 -3.27 -28.38 6.82
CA SER A 77 -2.56 -29.62 6.45
C SER A 77 -3.36 -30.56 5.53
N VAL A 78 -4.69 -30.44 5.48
CA VAL A 78 -5.55 -31.26 4.62
C VAL A 78 -6.15 -30.46 3.46
N GLY A 79 -5.80 -29.17 3.34
CA GLY A 79 -6.36 -28.26 2.35
C GLY A 79 -5.69 -28.30 0.97
N TYR A 80 -4.64 -29.12 0.79
CA TYR A 80 -3.93 -29.24 -0.49
C TYR A 80 -4.49 -30.40 -1.33
N SER A 81 -4.44 -30.25 -2.67
CA SER A 81 -4.90 -31.30 -3.58
C SER A 81 -3.83 -32.38 -3.75
N SER A 82 -4.16 -33.62 -3.39
CA SER A 82 -3.28 -34.79 -3.56
C SER A 82 -3.14 -35.26 -5.01
N ASN A 83 -4.04 -34.83 -5.90
CA ASN A 83 -4.08 -35.26 -7.30
C ASN A 83 -3.15 -34.46 -8.21
N VAL A 84 -2.56 -33.37 -7.72
CA VAL A 84 -1.68 -32.50 -8.52
C VAL A 84 -0.24 -32.76 -8.13
N SER A 85 0.59 -33.07 -9.11
CA SER A 85 2.04 -33.23 -8.90
C SER A 85 2.65 -31.92 -8.41
N ALA A 86 3.56 -32.01 -7.43
CA ALA A 86 4.31 -30.87 -6.90
C ALA A 86 5.06 -30.10 -8.01
N GLY A 87 5.51 -30.81 -9.06
CA GLY A 87 6.18 -30.19 -10.22
C GLY A 87 5.26 -29.25 -11.02
N ASN A 88 4.00 -29.62 -11.22
CA ASN A 88 3.02 -28.75 -11.89
C ASN A 88 2.72 -27.52 -11.05
N GLY A 89 2.59 -27.69 -9.72
CA GLY A 89 2.40 -26.58 -8.79
C GLY A 89 3.54 -25.58 -8.87
N LEU A 90 4.80 -26.04 -8.80
CA LEU A 90 5.98 -25.18 -8.92
C LEU A 90 6.06 -24.47 -10.28
N PHE A 91 5.78 -25.17 -11.37
CA PHE A 91 5.80 -24.58 -12.70
C PHE A 91 4.80 -23.42 -12.82
N THR A 92 3.55 -23.64 -12.40
CA THR A 92 2.53 -22.58 -12.43
C THR A 92 2.84 -21.43 -11.48
N LEU A 93 3.37 -21.72 -10.28
CA LEU A 93 3.78 -20.71 -9.31
C LEU A 93 4.87 -19.80 -9.89
N LEU A 94 5.91 -20.38 -10.52
CA LEU A 94 6.95 -19.62 -11.18
C LEU A 94 6.41 -18.82 -12.37
N GLY A 95 5.49 -19.40 -13.14
CA GLY A 95 4.79 -18.69 -14.23
C GLY A 95 4.05 -17.46 -13.73
N PHE A 96 3.23 -17.59 -12.67
CA PHE A 96 2.52 -16.47 -12.07
C PHE A 96 3.47 -15.46 -11.42
N MET A 97 4.53 -15.92 -10.74
CA MET A 97 5.55 -15.04 -10.17
C MET A 97 6.22 -14.19 -11.26
N GLY A 98 6.59 -14.79 -12.38
CA GLY A 98 7.16 -14.10 -13.53
C GLY A 98 6.19 -13.10 -14.16
N LEU A 99 4.93 -13.50 -14.34
CA LEU A 99 3.87 -12.62 -14.87
C LEU A 99 3.65 -11.40 -13.97
N TYR A 100 3.55 -11.59 -12.65
CA TYR A 100 3.37 -10.49 -11.71
C TYR A 100 4.60 -9.60 -11.59
N ALA A 101 5.81 -10.17 -11.67
CA ALA A 101 7.04 -9.38 -11.72
C ALA A 101 7.09 -8.50 -12.98
N PHE A 102 6.76 -9.07 -14.15
CA PHE A 102 6.67 -8.30 -15.39
C PHE A 102 5.65 -7.17 -15.28
N LEU A 103 4.44 -7.46 -14.79
CA LEU A 103 3.39 -6.47 -14.64
C LEU A 103 3.77 -5.36 -13.65
N ALA A 104 4.45 -5.71 -12.55
CA ALA A 104 4.94 -4.74 -11.57
C ALA A 104 6.00 -3.81 -12.17
N ILE A 105 6.97 -4.33 -12.93
CA ILE A 105 7.98 -3.51 -13.63
C ILE A 105 7.32 -2.60 -14.67
N PHE A 106 6.39 -3.16 -15.46
CA PHE A 106 5.65 -2.39 -16.46
C PHE A 106 4.83 -1.26 -15.82
N PHE A 107 4.16 -1.54 -14.70
CA PHE A 107 3.43 -0.53 -13.94
C PHE A 107 4.34 0.58 -13.41
N LEU A 108 5.48 0.23 -12.79
CA LEU A 108 6.44 1.22 -12.30
C LEU A 108 7.00 2.09 -13.43
N PHE A 109 7.27 1.49 -14.60
CA PHE A 109 7.69 2.22 -15.79
C PHE A 109 6.61 3.22 -16.23
N LEU A 110 5.34 2.81 -16.30
CA LEU A 110 4.23 3.69 -16.66
C LEU A 110 4.04 4.83 -15.65
N VAL A 111 4.07 4.52 -14.35
CA VAL A 111 3.95 5.52 -13.29
C VAL A 111 5.09 6.53 -13.37
N HIS A 112 6.33 6.07 -13.57
CA HIS A 112 7.47 6.98 -13.71
C HIS A 112 7.32 7.88 -14.95
N ARG A 113 6.93 7.31 -16.08
CA ARG A 113 6.68 8.05 -17.33
C ARG A 113 5.59 9.11 -17.15
N GLU A 114 4.53 8.78 -16.42
CA GLU A 114 3.42 9.71 -16.19
C GLU A 114 3.81 10.85 -15.23
N ILE A 115 4.58 10.53 -14.18
CA ILE A 115 5.13 11.53 -13.25
C ILE A 115 6.04 12.51 -14.00
N ASP A 116 6.87 12.02 -14.95
CA ASP A 116 7.77 12.86 -15.75
C ASP A 116 7.05 13.75 -16.76
N HIS A 117 5.96 13.25 -17.36
CA HIS A 117 5.13 14.06 -18.27
C HIS A 117 4.45 15.23 -17.54
N GLY A 118 4.17 15.07 -16.25
CA GLY A 118 3.46 16.06 -15.45
C GLY A 118 2.02 16.29 -15.95
N PRO A 119 1.21 17.08 -15.22
CA PRO A 119 -0.11 17.44 -15.70
C PRO A 119 0.01 18.30 -16.95
N THR A 120 -0.49 17.82 -18.09
CA THR A 120 -0.68 18.67 -19.26
C THR A 120 -1.73 19.71 -18.92
N LEU A 121 -1.31 20.99 -18.82
CA LEU A 121 -2.25 22.11 -18.79
C LEU A 121 -3.04 22.04 -20.11
N HIS A 122 -4.31 21.63 -20.03
CA HIS A 122 -5.20 21.75 -21.16
C HIS A 122 -5.14 23.22 -21.64
N PRO A 123 -4.89 23.49 -22.94
CA PRO A 123 -4.71 24.85 -23.45
C PRO A 123 -5.86 25.82 -23.15
N ASN A 124 -7.04 25.29 -22.78
CA ASN A 124 -8.27 26.04 -22.51
C ASN A 124 -8.68 26.06 -21.03
N VAL A 125 -7.82 25.62 -20.12
CA VAL A 125 -8.05 25.75 -18.67
C VAL A 125 -7.01 26.75 -18.18
N GLU A 126 -7.45 28.01 -18.03
CA GLU A 126 -6.66 29.05 -17.37
C GLU A 126 -6.17 28.47 -16.02
N PRO A 127 -4.86 28.51 -15.73
CA PRO A 127 -4.36 28.09 -14.42
C PRO A 127 -5.09 28.92 -13.39
N GLN A 128 -6.02 28.31 -12.65
CA GLN A 128 -6.65 29.04 -11.56
C GLN A 128 -5.53 29.39 -10.59
N PRO A 129 -5.31 30.69 -10.29
CA PRO A 129 -4.38 31.06 -9.25
C PRO A 129 -4.80 30.28 -8.01
N ILE A 130 -3.83 29.68 -7.33
CA ILE A 130 -4.05 29.01 -6.05
C ILE A 130 -4.42 30.12 -5.07
N THR A 131 -5.67 30.56 -5.11
CA THR A 131 -6.22 31.53 -4.20
C THR A 131 -6.49 30.77 -2.93
N VAL A 132 -5.65 31.00 -1.92
CA VAL A 132 -6.02 30.73 -0.55
C VAL A 132 -7.17 31.68 -0.25
N SER A 133 -8.39 31.27 -0.59
CA SER A 133 -9.59 32.08 -0.35
C SER A 133 -9.78 32.23 1.14
N GLY A 134 -9.47 33.43 1.64
CA GLY A 134 -9.99 34.02 2.86
C GLY A 134 -8.89 34.55 3.77
N ASP A 135 -8.88 35.87 3.99
CA ASP A 135 -9.77 36.49 5.00
C ASP A 135 -10.29 35.53 6.08
#